data_AF-A0A7J7G7R7-F1
#
_entry.id   AF-A0A7J7G7R7-F1
#
_cell.length_a   1.000
_cell.length_b   1.000
_cell.length_c   1.000
_cell.angle_alpha   90.00
_cell.angle_beta   90.00
_cell.angle_gamma   90.00
#
_symmetry.space_group_name_H-M   'P 1'
#
loop_
_entity.id
_entity.type
_entity.pdbx_description
1 polymer ?
#
loop_
_entity_poly.entity_id
_entity_poly.type
_entity_poly.pdbx_seq_one_letter_code
_entity_poly.pdbx_strand_id
1 'polypeptide(L)'
;MIDLEVRGAINVVEACAQAESIEKIVFNSSLTSAIWGENICSEKDVDERSWSDHEFCRKTKLWYALAKTLSEQAAWALAMDRMLNMVSINAGLVLGPGIAQKNPQVTMSYLKGAAQMYENGVLAIVDANFLADVHIRAFEDPSTCGRYFCFNQIVNTEEEAVKLAESLSPLISLPPRYECQGSEVYDERLKNKKLNKVVDSTAN
;
A
#
# COMPACT_ATOMS: atom_id res chain seq x y z
N MET A 1 17.11 9.08 -1.89
CA MET A 1 16.24 7.91 -1.63
C MET A 1 15.13 7.82 -2.67
N ILE A 2 14.29 8.85 -2.84
CA ILE A 2 13.22 8.88 -3.87
C ILE A 2 13.78 8.58 -5.28
N ASP A 3 14.83 9.29 -5.70
CA ASP A 3 15.46 9.08 -7.01
C ASP A 3 15.93 7.64 -7.23
N LEU A 4 16.46 6.98 -6.19
CA LEU A 4 16.92 5.60 -6.27
C LEU A 4 15.74 4.63 -6.48
N GLU A 5 14.62 4.86 -5.79
CA GLU A 5 13.43 4.02 -5.91
C GLU A 5 12.79 4.17 -7.31
N VAL A 6 12.69 5.40 -7.80
CA VAL A 6 12.16 5.70 -9.15
C VAL A 6 13.05 5.10 -10.23
N ARG A 7 14.37 5.32 -10.16
CA ARG A 7 15.33 4.75 -11.11
C ARG A 7 15.36 3.23 -11.05
N GLY A 8 15.22 2.64 -9.87
CA GLY A 8 15.11 1.19 -9.70
C GLY A 8 13.90 0.65 -10.46
N ALA A 9 12.73 1.26 -10.29
CA ALA A 9 11.52 0.89 -11.02
C ALA A 9 11.69 1.00 -12.54
N ILE A 10 12.21 2.14 -13.02
CA ILE A 10 12.48 2.37 -14.45
C ILE A 10 13.43 1.31 -15.01
N ASN A 11 14.55 1.05 -14.33
CA ASN A 11 15.55 0.10 -14.80
C ASN A 11 14.99 -1.32 -14.93
N VAL A 12 14.17 -1.76 -13.98
CA VAL A 12 13.56 -3.10 -14.02
C VAL A 12 12.53 -3.19 -15.14
N VAL A 13 11.65 -2.19 -15.28
CA VAL A 13 10.64 -2.18 -16.35
C VAL A 13 11.30 -2.10 -17.73
N GLU A 14 12.36 -1.30 -17.89
CA GLU A 14 13.14 -1.24 -19.12
C GLU A 14 13.83 -2.57 -19.44
N ALA A 15 14.39 -3.25 -18.43
CA ALA A 15 14.99 -4.57 -18.62
C ALA A 15 13.94 -5.61 -19.04
N CYS A 16 12.73 -5.56 -18.47
CA CYS A 16 11.61 -6.38 -18.89
C CYS A 16 11.21 -6.09 -20.34
N ALA A 17 11.22 -4.82 -20.77
CA ALA A 17 10.92 -4.43 -22.16
C ALA A 17 11.90 -5.01 -23.18
N GLN A 18 13.14 -5.25 -22.77
CA GLN A 18 14.19 -5.81 -23.62
C GLN A 18 14.16 -7.35 -23.66
N ALA A 19 13.37 -7.99 -22.79
CA ALA A 19 13.28 -9.44 -22.70
C ALA A 19 12.02 -9.95 -23.41
N GLU A 20 12.20 -10.71 -24.49
CA GLU A 20 11.09 -11.27 -25.28
C GLU A 20 10.23 -12.28 -24.50
N SER A 21 10.74 -12.85 -23.41
CA SER A 21 10.06 -13.87 -22.61
C SER A 21 9.20 -13.34 -21.46
N ILE A 22 9.21 -12.03 -21.20
CA ILE A 22 8.43 -11.44 -20.11
C ILE A 22 7.02 -11.12 -20.58
N GLU A 23 6.05 -11.83 -20.01
CA GLU A 23 4.64 -11.70 -20.40
C GLU A 23 3.86 -10.73 -19.51
N LYS A 24 4.25 -10.58 -18.24
CA LYS A 24 3.56 -9.73 -17.27
C LYS A 24 4.50 -9.26 -16.17
N ILE A 25 4.34 -8.01 -15.76
CA ILE A 25 5.03 -7.41 -14.60
C ILE A 25 4.01 -7.24 -13.47
N VAL A 26 4.33 -7.76 -12.28
CA VAL A 26 3.59 -7.44 -11.05
C VAL A 26 4.43 -6.47 -10.23
N PHE A 27 3.98 -5.21 -10.17
CA PHE A 27 4.65 -4.12 -9.48
C PHE A 27 4.13 -3.99 -8.05
N ASN A 28 5.03 -4.09 -7.06
CA ASN A 28 4.67 -3.90 -5.65
C ASN A 28 4.73 -2.42 -5.27
N SER A 29 3.55 -1.82 -5.10
CA SER A 29 3.37 -0.46 -4.62
C SER A 29 2.81 -0.45 -3.17
N SER A 30 2.22 0.66 -2.74
CA SER A 30 1.72 0.88 -1.39
C SER A 30 0.41 1.66 -1.44
N LEU A 31 -0.49 1.48 -0.47
CA LEU A 31 -1.67 2.33 -0.29
C LEU A 31 -1.27 3.80 -0.08
N THR A 32 -0.07 4.05 0.46
CA THR A 32 0.48 5.41 0.58
C THR A 32 0.68 6.11 -0.77
N SER A 33 0.63 5.40 -1.91
CA SER A 33 0.62 6.04 -3.24
C SER A 33 -0.76 6.52 -3.69
N ALA A 34 -1.81 6.29 -2.89
CA ALA A 34 -3.18 6.59 -3.25
C ALA A 34 -3.95 7.46 -2.26
N ILE A 35 -3.54 7.51 -0.99
CA ILE A 35 -4.35 8.10 0.09
C ILE A 35 -4.03 9.56 0.41
N TRP A 36 -2.87 10.11 0.03
CA TRP A 36 -2.43 11.41 0.55
C TRP A 36 -2.80 12.58 -0.36
N GLY A 37 -3.57 13.54 0.14
CA GLY A 37 -3.87 14.78 -0.58
C GLY A 37 -4.64 15.76 0.29
N GLU A 38 -4.84 17.00 -0.19
CA GLU A 38 -5.58 18.01 0.57
C GLU A 38 -7.04 17.60 0.83
N ASN A 39 -7.61 16.79 -0.07
CA ASN A 39 -8.98 16.28 0.02
C ASN A 39 -9.09 14.95 0.78
N ILE A 40 -8.02 14.47 1.42
CA ILE A 40 -8.06 13.22 2.18
C ILE A 40 -9.16 13.23 3.25
N CYS A 41 -9.58 14.39 3.76
CA CYS A 41 -10.66 14.49 4.74
C CYS A 41 -12.07 14.65 4.14
N SER A 42 -12.18 14.92 2.83
CA SER A 42 -13.46 15.29 2.17
C SER A 42 -13.95 14.27 1.13
N GLU A 43 -13.07 13.40 0.63
CA GLU A 43 -13.46 12.32 -0.30
C GLU A 43 -14.25 11.22 0.42
N LYS A 44 -15.39 10.79 -0.11
CA LYS A 44 -16.19 9.75 0.58
C LYS A 44 -15.51 8.38 0.57
N ASP A 45 -14.99 7.95 -0.57
CA ASP A 45 -14.36 6.64 -0.74
C ASP A 45 -13.03 6.79 -1.49
N VAL A 46 -12.04 5.99 -1.13
CA VAL A 46 -10.73 5.90 -1.80
C VAL A 46 -10.62 4.53 -2.46
N ASP A 47 -10.38 4.51 -3.77
CA ASP A 47 -10.32 3.30 -4.58
C ASP A 47 -9.05 3.26 -5.45
N GLU A 48 -8.92 2.21 -6.28
CA GLU A 48 -7.72 1.98 -7.08
C GLU A 48 -7.44 3.04 -8.16
N ARG A 49 -8.31 4.03 -8.33
CA ARG A 49 -8.11 5.19 -9.22
C ARG A 49 -7.43 6.37 -8.51
N SER A 50 -7.44 6.40 -7.18
CA SER A 50 -6.89 7.49 -6.38
C SER A 50 -5.36 7.51 -6.40
N TRP A 51 -4.78 8.71 -6.44
CA TRP A 51 -3.34 8.93 -6.40
C TRP A 51 -2.99 9.96 -5.34
N SER A 52 -1.88 9.73 -4.65
CA SER A 52 -1.34 10.68 -3.70
C SER A 52 -0.78 11.91 -4.42
N ASP A 53 -1.06 13.10 -3.88
CA ASP A 53 -0.58 14.37 -4.38
C ASP A 53 0.90 14.60 -4.02
N HIS A 54 1.70 14.94 -5.03
CA HIS A 54 3.16 15.07 -4.86
C HIS A 54 3.54 16.27 -4.01
N GLU A 55 2.84 17.39 -4.20
CA GLU A 55 3.14 18.64 -3.50
C GLU A 55 2.77 18.54 -2.03
N PHE A 56 1.61 17.96 -1.73
CA PHE A 56 1.15 17.62 -0.40
C PHE A 56 2.16 16.71 0.30
N CYS A 57 2.59 15.62 -0.33
CA CYS A 57 3.57 14.71 0.26
C CYS A 57 4.92 15.42 0.52
N ARG A 58 5.36 16.32 -0.37
CA ARG A 58 6.59 17.11 -0.18
C ARG A 58 6.45 18.10 0.98
N LYS A 59 5.34 18.84 1.05
CA LYS A 59 5.02 19.84 2.08
C LYS A 59 4.93 19.21 3.47
N THR A 60 4.30 18.04 3.57
CA THR A 60 4.12 17.27 4.81
C THR A 60 5.28 16.32 5.12
N LYS A 61 6.30 16.29 4.25
CA LYS A 61 7.50 15.44 4.38
C LYS A 61 7.17 13.94 4.42
N LEU A 62 6.10 13.50 3.76
CA LEU A 62 5.71 12.09 3.59
C LEU A 62 6.55 11.46 2.47
N TRP A 63 7.87 11.37 2.70
CA TRP A 63 8.84 10.97 1.69
C TRP A 63 8.64 9.56 1.15
N TYR A 64 8.16 8.63 1.99
CA TYR A 64 7.85 7.26 1.58
C TYR A 64 6.65 7.20 0.63
N ALA A 65 5.56 7.91 0.98
CA ALA A 65 4.42 8.06 0.10
C ALA A 65 4.82 8.68 -1.25
N LEU A 66 5.60 9.76 -1.21
CA LEU A 66 6.10 10.41 -2.43
C LEU A 66 6.94 9.45 -3.29
N ALA A 67 7.83 8.69 -2.66
CA ALA A 67 8.68 7.74 -3.38
C ALA A 67 7.88 6.61 -4.03
N LYS A 68 6.92 6.01 -3.30
CA LYS A 68 6.02 4.98 -3.84
C LYS A 68 5.15 5.51 -4.97
N THR A 69 4.61 6.72 -4.82
CA THR A 69 3.80 7.38 -5.85
C THR A 69 4.60 7.59 -7.13
N LEU A 70 5.76 8.23 -7.04
CA LEU A 70 6.59 8.53 -8.21
C LEU A 70 7.13 7.27 -8.89
N SER A 71 7.50 6.25 -8.10
CA SER A 71 8.01 4.99 -8.65
C SER A 71 6.94 4.23 -9.40
N GLU A 72 5.72 4.15 -8.85
CA GLU A 72 4.58 3.50 -9.52
C GLU A 72 4.17 4.25 -10.79
N GLN A 73 4.12 5.59 -10.75
CA GLN A 73 3.79 6.40 -11.93
C GLN A 73 4.85 6.26 -13.03
N ALA A 74 6.14 6.28 -12.68
CA ALA A 74 7.22 6.07 -13.63
C ALA A 74 7.19 4.67 -14.26
N ALA A 75 6.92 3.64 -13.44
CA ALA A 75 6.75 2.27 -13.93
C ALA A 75 5.57 2.17 -14.91
N TRP A 76 4.41 2.77 -14.59
CA TRP A 76 3.25 2.79 -15.48
C TRP A 76 3.53 3.53 -16.78
N ALA A 77 4.15 4.71 -16.71
CA ALA A 77 4.48 5.50 -17.89
C ALA A 77 5.36 4.69 -18.86
N LEU A 78 6.39 4.03 -18.34
CA LEU A 78 7.29 3.22 -19.17
C LEU A 78 6.62 1.93 -19.66
N ALA A 79 5.86 1.24 -18.81
CA ALA A 79 5.14 0.03 -19.22
C ALA A 79 4.16 0.33 -20.36
N MET A 80 3.44 1.46 -20.29
CA MET A 80 2.53 1.87 -21.38
C MET A 80 3.29 2.24 -22.66
N ASP A 81 4.40 2.99 -22.56
CA ASP A 81 5.25 3.35 -23.71
C ASP A 81 5.82 2.11 -24.41
N ARG A 82 6.24 1.11 -23.64
CA ARG A 82 6.79 -0.16 -24.11
C ARG A 82 5.73 -1.22 -24.42
N MET A 83 4.44 -0.90 -24.28
CA MET A 83 3.30 -1.82 -24.46
C MET A 83 3.39 -3.09 -23.61
N LEU A 84 3.95 -2.98 -22.40
CA LEU A 84 4.08 -4.07 -21.44
C LEU A 84 2.79 -4.28 -20.65
N ASN A 85 2.44 -5.54 -20.41
CA ASN A 85 1.38 -5.89 -19.48
C ASN A 85 1.89 -5.74 -18.05
N MET A 86 1.37 -4.75 -17.32
CA MET A 86 1.71 -4.51 -15.92
C MET A 86 0.46 -4.51 -15.05
N VAL A 87 0.60 -5.03 -13.83
CA VAL A 87 -0.37 -4.93 -12.74
C VAL A 87 0.35 -4.34 -11.54
N SER A 88 -0.29 -3.45 -10.80
CA SER A 88 0.25 -2.88 -9.57
C SER A 88 -0.55 -3.34 -8.36
N ILE A 89 0.15 -3.80 -7.31
CA ILE A 89 -0.44 -4.18 -6.02
C ILE A 89 -0.09 -3.10 -5.00
N ASN A 90 -1.08 -2.35 -4.53
CA ASN A 90 -0.93 -1.30 -3.54
C ASN A 90 -1.20 -1.87 -2.15
N ALA A 91 -0.16 -2.33 -1.48
CA ALA A 91 -0.26 -2.97 -0.17
C ALA A 91 -0.53 -1.98 0.96
N GLY A 92 -1.33 -2.38 1.95
CA GLY A 92 -1.37 -1.73 3.26
C GLY A 92 -0.06 -1.93 4.03
N LEU A 93 -0.07 -1.59 5.33
CA LEU A 93 1.08 -1.86 6.19
C LEU A 93 1.29 -3.37 6.30
N VAL A 94 2.43 -3.84 5.80
CA VAL A 94 2.74 -5.28 5.78
C VAL A 94 3.13 -5.75 7.17
N LEU A 95 2.34 -6.67 7.72
CA LEU A 95 2.59 -7.34 8.99
C LEU A 95 2.83 -8.83 8.76
N GLY A 96 3.51 -9.44 9.70
CA GLY A 96 3.84 -10.86 9.68
C GLY A 96 5.02 -11.16 10.61
N PRO A 97 5.29 -12.44 10.90
CA PRO A 97 6.31 -12.83 11.87
C PRO A 97 7.69 -12.18 11.61
N GLY A 98 8.07 -11.23 12.45
CA GLY A 98 9.37 -10.56 12.42
C GLY A 98 9.58 -9.55 11.29
N ILE A 99 8.56 -9.22 10.49
CA ILE A 99 8.71 -8.30 9.33
C ILE A 99 9.07 -6.90 9.78
N ALA A 100 8.34 -6.36 10.75
CA ALA A 100 8.55 -5.04 11.28
C ALA A 100 9.96 -4.91 11.89
N GLN A 101 10.41 -5.91 12.65
CA GLN A 101 11.73 -5.93 13.28
C GLN A 101 12.87 -6.10 12.28
N LYS A 102 12.66 -6.83 11.17
CA LYS A 102 13.64 -6.97 10.08
C LYS A 102 13.74 -5.69 9.25
N ASN A 103 12.63 -4.96 9.06
CA ASN A 103 12.56 -3.77 8.22
C ASN A 103 11.93 -2.57 8.97
N PRO A 104 12.55 -2.13 10.09
CA PRO A 104 11.94 -1.14 10.97
C PRO A 104 11.82 0.23 10.29
N GLN A 105 12.78 0.60 9.44
CA GLN A 105 12.77 1.89 8.76
C GLN A 105 11.62 2.01 7.76
N VAL A 106 11.32 0.94 7.01
CA VAL A 106 10.20 0.91 6.05
C VAL A 106 8.88 0.99 6.80
N THR A 107 8.73 0.18 7.85
CA THR A 107 7.56 0.16 8.74
C THR A 107 7.27 1.55 9.32
N MET A 108 8.28 2.17 9.94
CA MET A 108 8.15 3.52 10.51
C MET A 108 7.89 4.59 9.45
N SER A 109 8.44 4.42 8.24
CA SER A 109 8.22 5.35 7.13
C SER A 109 6.81 5.26 6.56
N TYR A 110 6.21 4.06 6.50
CA TYR A 110 4.81 3.86 6.16
C TYR A 110 3.91 4.54 7.21
N LEU A 111 4.20 4.30 8.49
CA LEU A 111 3.43 4.82 9.63
C LEU A 111 3.58 6.34 9.86
N LYS A 112 4.38 7.02 9.03
CA LYS A 112 4.45 8.48 9.08
C LYS A 112 3.10 9.06 8.64
N GLY A 113 2.43 9.72 9.58
CA GLY A 113 1.05 10.20 9.38
C GLY A 113 -0.03 9.21 9.83
N ALA A 114 0.31 8.15 10.58
CA ALA A 114 -0.65 7.13 11.02
C ALA A 114 -1.86 7.69 11.77
N ALA A 115 -1.70 8.71 12.62
CA ALA A 115 -2.83 9.37 13.28
C ALA A 115 -3.82 9.95 12.25
N GLN A 116 -3.32 10.63 11.23
CA GLN A 116 -4.16 11.15 10.16
C GLN A 116 -4.78 10.01 9.33
N MET A 117 -4.05 8.93 9.03
CA MET A 117 -4.61 7.78 8.32
C MET A 117 -5.75 7.11 9.12
N TYR A 118 -5.57 7.01 10.44
CA TYR A 118 -6.53 6.43 11.38
C TYR A 118 -7.81 7.28 11.46
N GLU A 119 -7.68 8.58 11.73
CA GLU A 119 -8.82 9.52 11.79
C GLU A 119 -9.58 9.62 10.46
N ASN A 120 -8.88 9.38 9.34
CA ASN A 120 -9.48 9.38 8.01
C ASN A 120 -9.98 8.00 7.57
N GLY A 121 -9.85 6.95 8.38
CA GLY A 121 -10.33 5.60 8.04
C GLY A 121 -9.66 4.95 6.84
N VAL A 122 -8.39 5.31 6.61
CA VAL A 122 -7.53 4.81 5.51
C VAL A 122 -6.26 4.11 6.01
N LEU A 123 -6.11 3.94 7.33
CA LEU A 123 -5.06 3.10 7.88
C LEU A 123 -5.45 1.63 7.69
N ALA A 124 -4.70 0.90 6.86
CA ALA A 124 -4.96 -0.51 6.63
C ALA A 124 -3.69 -1.35 6.72
N ILE A 125 -3.86 -2.61 7.10
CA ILE A 125 -2.80 -3.61 7.28
C ILE A 125 -3.01 -4.78 6.32
N VAL A 126 -1.93 -5.50 6.02
CA VAL A 126 -1.96 -6.70 5.21
C VAL A 126 -1.02 -7.76 5.78
N ASP A 127 -1.48 -9.00 5.88
CA ASP A 127 -0.61 -10.13 6.21
C ASP A 127 0.32 -10.44 5.03
N ALA A 128 1.59 -10.73 5.33
CA ALA A 128 2.60 -10.92 4.29
C ALA A 128 2.38 -12.19 3.45
N ASN A 129 1.82 -13.25 4.02
CA ASN A 129 1.50 -14.45 3.24
C ASN A 129 0.32 -14.14 2.30
N PHE A 130 -0.70 -13.44 2.80
CA PHE A 130 -1.80 -12.97 1.96
C PHE A 130 -1.30 -12.06 0.82
N LEU A 131 -0.37 -11.14 1.11
CA LEU A 131 0.22 -10.29 0.09
C LEU A 131 0.98 -11.10 -0.97
N ALA A 132 1.75 -12.11 -0.55
CA ALA A 132 2.47 -12.99 -1.48
C ALA A 132 1.51 -13.77 -2.37
N ASP A 133 0.44 -14.35 -1.79
CA ASP A 133 -0.60 -15.06 -2.53
C ASP A 133 -1.26 -14.15 -3.57
N VAL A 134 -1.57 -12.90 -3.22
CA VAL A 134 -2.14 -11.92 -4.15
C VAL A 134 -1.19 -11.61 -5.30
N HIS A 135 0.12 -11.50 -5.05
CA HIS A 135 1.09 -11.27 -6.13
C HIS A 135 1.16 -12.46 -7.10
N ILE A 136 1.15 -13.69 -6.58
CA ILE A 136 1.15 -14.91 -7.39
C ILE A 136 -0.12 -14.97 -8.25
N ARG A 137 -1.30 -14.78 -7.65
CA ARG A 137 -2.57 -14.80 -8.38
C ARG A 137 -2.67 -13.69 -9.42
N ALA A 138 -2.20 -12.48 -9.10
CA ALA A 138 -2.13 -11.38 -10.05
C ALA A 138 -1.20 -11.71 -11.23
N PHE A 139 -0.13 -12.46 -10.99
CA PHE A 139 0.75 -12.92 -12.05
C PHE A 139 0.05 -13.98 -12.93
N GLU A 140 -0.56 -14.99 -12.31
CA GLU A 140 -1.15 -16.15 -13.00
C GLU A 140 -2.46 -15.85 -13.75
N ASP A 141 -3.33 -14.97 -13.22
CA ASP A 141 -4.63 -14.67 -13.83
C ASP A 141 -4.47 -13.67 -14.99
N PRO A 142 -4.67 -14.07 -16.27
CA PRO A 142 -4.49 -13.18 -17.40
C PRO A 142 -5.48 -12.00 -17.44
N SER A 143 -6.59 -12.06 -16.69
CA SER A 143 -7.60 -11.00 -16.65
C SER A 143 -7.23 -9.82 -15.74
N THR A 144 -6.20 -9.97 -14.90
CA THR A 144 -5.76 -8.91 -14.00
C THR A 144 -5.16 -7.75 -14.76
N CYS A 145 -5.59 -6.53 -14.46
CA CYS A 145 -5.09 -5.32 -15.10
C CYS A 145 -5.13 -4.12 -14.15
N GLY A 146 -4.27 -3.13 -14.36
CA GLY A 146 -4.29 -1.89 -13.56
C GLY A 146 -3.84 -2.08 -12.11
N ARG A 147 -4.41 -1.29 -11.19
CA ARG A 147 -4.04 -1.23 -9.77
C ARG A 147 -4.99 -2.07 -8.90
N TYR A 148 -4.48 -2.62 -7.79
CA TYR A 148 -5.23 -3.40 -6.80
C TYR A 148 -4.85 -2.98 -5.39
N PHE A 149 -5.82 -2.56 -4.58
CA PHE A 149 -5.57 -2.31 -3.17
C PHE A 149 -5.54 -3.63 -2.41
N CYS A 150 -4.45 -3.88 -1.68
CA CYS A 150 -4.21 -5.13 -0.98
C CYS A 150 -4.08 -4.91 0.52
N PHE A 151 -5.17 -5.19 1.23
CA PHE A 151 -5.27 -5.16 2.68
C PHE A 151 -6.34 -6.16 3.14
N ASN A 152 -6.19 -6.67 4.36
CA ASN A 152 -7.16 -7.60 4.97
C ASN A 152 -7.87 -7.01 6.19
N GLN A 153 -7.38 -5.87 6.71
CA GLN A 153 -8.01 -5.17 7.83
C GLN A 153 -7.76 -3.66 7.74
N ILE A 154 -8.81 -2.88 7.98
CA ILE A 154 -8.73 -1.43 8.23
C ILE A 154 -8.61 -1.26 9.75
N VAL A 155 -7.81 -0.30 10.18
CA VAL A 155 -7.67 0.09 11.58
C VAL A 155 -8.47 1.36 11.77
N ASN A 156 -9.67 1.24 12.32
CA ASN A 156 -10.60 2.36 12.52
C ASN A 156 -11.21 2.40 13.92
N THR A 157 -10.83 1.47 14.78
CA THR A 157 -11.19 1.44 16.20
C THR A 157 -9.96 1.56 17.10
N GLU A 158 -10.18 2.01 18.33
CA GLU A 158 -9.10 2.17 19.31
C GLU A 158 -8.48 0.82 19.67
N GLU A 159 -9.30 -0.23 19.80
CA GLU A 159 -8.81 -1.59 20.09
C GLU A 159 -7.90 -2.12 18.99
N GLU A 160 -8.19 -1.84 17.72
CA GLU A 160 -7.33 -2.23 16.61
C GLU A 160 -6.05 -1.41 16.55
N ALA A 161 -6.12 -0.12 16.85
CA ALA A 161 -4.94 0.74 16.92
C ALA A 161 -3.99 0.27 18.04
N VAL A 162 -4.53 -0.14 19.19
CA VAL A 162 -3.77 -0.75 20.30
C VAL A 162 -3.14 -2.07 19.87
N LYS A 163 -3.92 -2.99 19.28
CA LYS A 163 -3.39 -4.27 18.77
C LYS A 163 -2.28 -4.07 17.74
N LEU A 164 -2.43 -3.10 16.85
CA LEU A 164 -1.40 -2.73 15.89
C LEU A 164 -0.13 -2.27 16.60
N ALA A 165 -0.25 -1.34 17.56
CA ALA A 165 0.89 -0.84 18.32
C ALA A 165 1.61 -1.95 19.10
N GLU A 166 0.87 -2.89 19.71
CA GLU A 166 1.43 -4.07 20.38
C GLU A 166 2.20 -4.97 19.41
N SER A 167 1.63 -5.24 18.22
CA SER A 167 2.27 -6.07 17.19
C SER A 167 3.58 -5.47 16.66
N LEU A 168 3.73 -4.15 16.78
CA LEU A 168 4.89 -3.38 16.33
C LEU A 168 5.93 -3.16 17.44
N SER A 169 5.71 -3.68 18.65
CA SER A 169 6.68 -3.57 19.74
C SER A 169 8.02 -4.23 19.38
N PRO A 170 9.17 -3.63 19.75
CA PRO A 170 9.34 -2.39 20.51
C PRO A 170 9.42 -1.11 19.65
N LEU A 171 9.17 -1.19 18.32
CA LEU A 171 9.29 -0.04 17.41
C LEU A 171 8.28 1.06 17.75
N ILE A 172 7.08 0.65 18.14
CA ILE A 172 6.08 1.50 18.76
C ILE A 172 5.84 0.94 20.15
N SER A 173 5.91 1.82 21.15
CA SER A 173 5.68 1.46 22.55
C SER A 173 4.44 2.16 23.04
N LEU A 174 3.49 1.38 23.56
CA LEU A 174 2.34 1.93 24.27
C LEU A 174 2.75 2.38 25.68
N PRO A 175 2.08 3.39 26.25
CA PRO A 175 2.24 3.72 27.66
C PRO A 175 1.96 2.49 28.54
N PRO A 176 2.69 2.29 29.66
CA PRO A 176 2.52 1.12 30.53
C PRO A 176 1.12 0.90 31.12
N ARG A 177 0.21 1.87 30.99
CA ARG A 177 -1.17 1.86 31.51
C ARG A 177 -2.13 2.49 30.51
N TYR A 178 -2.02 2.13 29.23
CA TYR A 178 -3.02 2.53 28.25
C TYR A 178 -4.32 1.78 28.52
N GLU A 179 -5.41 2.51 28.74
CA GLU A 179 -6.76 1.97 28.86
C GLU A 179 -7.58 2.53 27.68
N CYS A 180 -8.23 1.67 26.90
CA CYS A 180 -9.11 2.14 25.82
C CYS A 180 -10.23 3.00 26.42
N GLN A 181 -10.35 4.24 25.96
CA GLN A 181 -11.29 5.22 26.53
C GLN A 181 -12.52 5.46 25.66
N GLY A 182 -12.52 5.02 24.40
CA GLY A 182 -13.56 5.36 23.44
C GLY A 182 -14.01 4.18 22.59
N SER A 183 -15.30 4.20 22.24
CA SER A 183 -15.92 3.34 21.23
C SER A 183 -16.16 4.10 19.92
N GLU A 184 -15.35 5.13 19.64
CA GLU A 184 -15.40 5.86 18.38
C GLU A 184 -14.89 4.97 17.25
N VAL A 185 -15.70 4.84 16.21
CA VAL A 185 -15.38 4.07 15.01
C VAL A 185 -15.29 5.05 13.85
N TYR A 186 -14.12 5.16 13.24
CA TYR A 186 -13.95 5.97 12.03
C TYR A 186 -14.53 5.24 10.81
N ASP A 187 -15.06 5.99 9.85
CA ASP A 187 -15.65 5.42 8.63
C ASP A 187 -14.62 4.65 7.80
N GLU A 188 -14.96 3.45 7.31
CA GLU A 188 -14.11 2.68 6.40
C GLU A 188 -14.16 3.24 4.98
N ARG A 189 -13.10 3.95 4.58
CA ARG A 189 -13.10 4.69 3.31
C ARG A 189 -12.35 3.98 2.19
N LEU A 190 -11.43 3.07 2.50
CA LEU A 190 -10.74 2.26 1.50
C LEU A 190 -11.64 1.19 0.90
N LYS A 191 -11.66 1.06 -0.42
CA LYS A 191 -12.37 0.00 -1.14
C LYS A 191 -11.38 -0.89 -1.90
N ASN A 192 -11.49 -2.20 -1.72
CA ASN A 192 -10.68 -3.22 -2.41
C ASN A 192 -11.54 -4.28 -3.13
N LYS A 193 -12.77 -3.91 -3.53
CA LYS A 193 -13.73 -4.85 -4.14
C LYS A 193 -13.17 -5.57 -5.38
N LYS A 194 -12.23 -4.94 -6.08
CA LYS A 194 -11.56 -5.50 -7.25
C LYS A 194 -10.64 -6.65 -6.87
N LEU A 195 -9.96 -6.56 -5.72
CA LEU A 195 -9.10 -7.63 -5.21
C LEU A 195 -9.91 -8.89 -4.87
N ASN A 196 -11.06 -8.73 -4.22
CA ASN A 196 -11.89 -9.87 -3.81
C ASN A 196 -12.24 -10.76 -5.01
N LYS A 197 -12.46 -10.19 -6.19
CA LYS A 197 -12.70 -10.97 -7.42
C LYS A 197 -11.53 -11.86 -7.83
N VAL A 198 -10.29 -11.41 -7.60
CA VAL A 198 -9.06 -12.19 -7.91
C VAL A 198 -8.81 -13.26 -6.85
N VAL A 199 -9.19 -12.97 -5.59
CA VAL A 199 -9.04 -13.92 -4.49
C VAL A 199 -10.13 -15.01 -4.51
N ASP A 200 -11.35 -14.66 -4.93
CA ASP A 200 -12.50 -15.58 -4.93
C ASP A 200 -12.60 -16.42 -6.21
N SER A 201 -12.08 -15.95 -7.36
CA SER A 201 -12.19 -16.63 -8.66
C SER A 201 -11.45 -17.97 -8.75
N THR A 202 -10.56 -18.26 -7.80
CA THR A 202 -9.71 -19.46 -7.76
C THR A 202 -10.11 -20.47 -6.68
N ALA A 203 -11.22 -20.22 -5.96
CA ALA A 203 -11.77 -21.15 -4.96
C ALA A 203 -12.73 -22.22 -5.56
N ASN A 204 -12.87 -22.27 -6.90
CA ASN A 204 -13.72 -23.22 -7.62
C ASN A 204 -12.90 -24.16 -8.52
#